data_AF-A0AA96CYA5-F1
#
_entry.id   AF-A0AA96CYA5-F1
#
_cell.length_a   1.000
_cell.length_b   1.000
_cell.length_c   1.000
_cell.angle_alpha   90.00
_cell.angle_beta   90.00
_cell.angle_gamma   90.00
#
_symmetry.space_group_name_H-M   'P 1'
#
loop_
_entity.id
_entity.type
_entity.pdbx_description
1 polymer ?
#
loop_
_entity_poly.entity_id
_entity_poly.type
_entity_poly.pdbx_seq_one_letter_code
_entity_poly.pdbx_strand_id
1 'polypeptide(L)'
;MEDLKEAVIEVVDDAGYYQDLQNNIKAALKTRINNLTIGVKGKIFNSRHSFDSEILFENPTIIELSNIVDDEEKAFLMGLILNKLYTYKEKENSKKIEEKENSKKIEEKENSKKIEEKENSKLDHITVIEEAHRLLPNISLDKSGEEASSKAKSIETFTNILAEIRAYGEGIIIADQIASKLHRDVIKNTNIKIIHRTMDYEDREIVGKAINLTNEQILDIAELKKGEAIVHNSDVHQAFMVKIDEFTEEKISDDEIYKFYNEFIKNNDKYRYEFSFEQKFYLENKPNMHDFNFDILKIKFVEFINSIFFDSENVLEHWEKLKKDIDTYSERKDNKEYLYVVSKLWNNLNYLSNISFCKNMQVYFKIYTNFIELLITIENDFEKNTKISNDEMVEDVSRFKKLFQHKNIKVIFPSMKYYKNEDIDYSLLILENMTSNEEVYEYVNETMKEEISLNDRFDRILKKIFKTTSPQLRHSLGAIRSGRKEINLSTISKEGF
;
A
#
# COMPACT_ATOMS: atom_id res chain seq x y z
N MET A 1 0.40 -0.21 -8.87
CA MET A 1 -0.33 0.13 -10.11
C MET A 1 0.51 0.92 -11.10
N GLU A 2 1.42 1.79 -10.63
CA GLU A 2 2.44 2.43 -11.49
C GLU A 2 3.23 1.38 -12.29
N ASP A 3 3.75 0.35 -11.62
CA ASP A 3 4.51 -0.73 -12.28
C ASP A 3 3.66 -1.46 -13.34
N LEU A 4 2.36 -1.68 -13.06
CA LEU A 4 1.43 -2.29 -14.02
C LEU A 4 1.20 -1.38 -15.24
N LYS A 5 1.10 -0.06 -15.02
CA LYS A 5 0.95 0.93 -16.10
C LYS A 5 2.16 0.89 -17.05
N GLU A 6 3.36 0.75 -16.51
CA GLU A 6 4.59 0.63 -17.30
C GLU A 6 4.66 -0.71 -18.02
N ALA A 7 4.42 -1.82 -17.32
CA ALA A 7 4.43 -3.16 -17.92
C ALA A 7 3.40 -3.33 -19.05
N VAL A 8 2.19 -2.75 -18.90
CA VAL A 8 1.15 -2.81 -19.93
C VAL A 8 1.58 -2.06 -21.20
N ILE A 9 2.34 -0.98 -21.06
CA ILE A 9 2.87 -0.24 -22.21
C ILE A 9 3.85 -1.12 -22.98
N GLU A 10 4.78 -1.79 -22.28
CA GLU A 10 5.75 -2.70 -22.90
C GLU A 10 5.05 -3.86 -23.63
N VAL A 11 4.08 -4.51 -22.98
CA VAL A 11 3.34 -5.64 -23.57
C VAL A 11 2.54 -5.23 -24.82
N VAL A 12 1.93 -4.04 -24.82
CA VAL A 12 1.20 -3.54 -26.00
C VAL A 12 2.18 -3.23 -27.14
N ASP A 13 3.39 -2.78 -26.82
CA ASP A 13 4.41 -2.52 -27.82
C ASP A 13 4.95 -3.81 -28.45
N ASP A 14 5.03 -4.89 -27.68
CA ASP A 14 5.47 -6.21 -28.15
C ASP A 14 4.38 -7.02 -28.89
N ALA A 15 3.10 -6.66 -28.72
CA ALA A 15 1.97 -7.42 -29.28
C ALA A 15 1.81 -7.33 -30.81
N GLY A 16 2.58 -6.48 -31.49
CA GLY A 16 2.66 -6.45 -32.97
C GLY A 16 1.42 -5.91 -33.68
N TYR A 17 0.63 -5.04 -33.04
CA TYR A 17 -0.52 -4.38 -33.66
C TYR A 17 -0.12 -3.34 -34.71
N TYR A 18 -1.06 -2.99 -35.60
CA TYR A 18 -0.90 -1.82 -36.47
C TYR A 18 -0.80 -0.54 -35.63
N GLN A 19 0.07 0.39 -36.04
CA GLN A 19 0.52 1.53 -35.24
C GLN A 19 -0.61 2.40 -34.68
N ASP A 20 -1.67 2.65 -35.46
CA ASP A 20 -2.83 3.42 -34.99
C ASP A 20 -3.67 2.67 -33.95
N LEU A 21 -3.86 1.37 -34.14
CA LEU A 21 -4.58 0.52 -33.19
C LEU A 21 -3.80 0.40 -31.87
N GLN A 22 -2.48 0.21 -31.98
CA GLN A 22 -1.57 0.15 -30.83
C GLN A 22 -1.62 1.45 -30.01
N ASN A 23 -1.53 2.61 -30.67
CA ASN A 23 -1.61 3.91 -30.02
C ASN A 23 -2.95 4.12 -29.31
N ASN A 24 -4.06 3.72 -29.94
CA ASN A 24 -5.40 3.82 -29.36
C ASN A 24 -5.55 2.91 -28.12
N ILE A 25 -5.10 1.66 -28.20
CA ILE A 25 -5.12 0.72 -27.07
C ILE A 25 -4.27 1.25 -25.91
N LYS A 26 -3.06 1.72 -26.21
CA LYS A 26 -2.12 2.28 -25.23
C LYS A 26 -2.72 3.50 -24.53
N ALA A 27 -3.34 4.42 -25.28
CA ALA A 27 -4.01 5.58 -24.71
C ALA A 27 -5.19 5.19 -23.81
N ALA A 28 -6.03 4.24 -24.24
CA ALA A 28 -7.18 3.78 -23.48
C ALA A 28 -6.77 3.09 -22.17
N LEU A 29 -5.80 2.18 -22.22
CA LEU A 29 -5.28 1.46 -21.05
C LEU A 29 -4.56 2.41 -20.08
N LYS A 30 -3.70 3.30 -20.60
CA LYS A 30 -3.01 4.30 -19.78
C LYS A 30 -4.00 5.21 -19.06
N THR A 31 -5.07 5.63 -19.73
CA THR A 31 -6.13 6.46 -19.13
C THR A 31 -6.88 5.72 -18.02
N ARG A 32 -7.30 4.46 -18.27
CA ARG A 32 -8.00 3.65 -17.26
C ARG A 32 -7.12 3.33 -16.05
N ILE A 33 -5.86 2.94 -16.27
CA ILE A 33 -4.93 2.64 -15.17
C ILE A 33 -4.58 3.90 -14.39
N ASN A 34 -4.34 5.04 -15.07
CA ASN A 34 -4.13 6.33 -14.39
C ASN A 34 -5.31 6.71 -13.51
N ASN A 35 -6.55 6.44 -13.94
CA ASN A 35 -7.71 6.72 -13.11
C ASN A 35 -7.68 5.96 -11.77
N LEU A 36 -7.11 4.75 -11.76
CA LEU A 36 -6.91 3.93 -10.57
C LEU A 36 -5.71 4.37 -9.70
N THR A 37 -4.84 5.27 -10.19
CA THR A 37 -3.68 5.77 -9.42
C THR A 37 -3.94 7.12 -8.73
N ILE A 38 -5.09 7.75 -8.95
CA ILE A 38 -5.38 9.11 -8.47
C ILE A 38 -6.33 9.10 -7.25
N GLY A 39 -6.16 10.04 -6.33
CA GLY A 39 -7.10 10.28 -5.21
C GLY A 39 -7.20 9.11 -4.23
N VAL A 40 -8.43 8.82 -3.76
CA VAL A 40 -8.72 7.68 -2.87
C VAL A 40 -8.41 6.35 -3.56
N LYS A 41 -8.67 6.24 -4.87
CA LYS A 41 -8.35 5.05 -5.67
C LYS A 41 -6.88 4.74 -5.68
N GLY A 42 -6.04 5.76 -5.88
CA GLY A 42 -4.59 5.62 -5.80
C GLY A 42 -4.13 5.09 -4.44
N LYS A 43 -4.77 5.52 -3.35
CA LYS A 43 -4.45 5.01 -2.00
C LYS A 43 -4.81 3.54 -1.83
N ILE A 44 -5.89 3.08 -2.45
CA ILE A 44 -6.31 1.68 -2.39
C ILE A 44 -5.46 0.80 -3.33
N PHE A 45 -5.32 1.20 -4.59
CA PHE A 45 -4.74 0.35 -5.64
C PHE A 45 -3.26 0.58 -5.88
N ASN A 46 -2.76 1.82 -5.72
CA ASN A 46 -1.34 2.14 -5.87
C ASN A 46 -0.59 2.08 -4.53
N SER A 47 -1.04 1.20 -3.63
CA SER A 47 -0.35 0.90 -2.38
C SER A 47 0.51 -0.35 -2.53
N ARG A 48 1.67 -0.36 -1.86
CA ARG A 48 2.46 -1.58 -1.66
C ARG A 48 1.99 -2.38 -0.44
N HIS A 49 1.04 -1.84 0.31
CA HIS A 49 0.54 -2.39 1.55
C HIS A 49 -0.87 -2.94 1.34
N SER A 50 -1.09 -4.16 1.82
CA SER A 50 -2.41 -4.79 1.87
C SER A 50 -2.52 -5.60 3.14
N PHE A 51 -3.70 -5.61 3.76
CA PHE A 51 -3.95 -6.51 4.88
C PHE A 51 -3.88 -7.97 4.42
N ASP A 52 -3.33 -8.80 5.30
CA ASP A 52 -3.33 -10.24 5.13
C ASP A 52 -4.77 -10.77 5.13
N SER A 53 -4.99 -11.84 4.36
CA SER A 53 -6.32 -12.47 4.29
C SER A 53 -6.78 -13.01 5.65
N GLU A 54 -5.85 -13.49 6.49
CA GLU A 54 -6.13 -13.97 7.86
C GLU A 54 -6.78 -12.86 8.70
N ILE A 55 -6.24 -11.63 8.63
CA ILE A 55 -6.81 -10.48 9.35
C ILE A 55 -8.22 -10.19 8.86
N LEU A 56 -8.42 -10.17 7.55
CA LEU A 56 -9.70 -9.80 6.94
C LEU A 56 -10.81 -10.84 7.14
N PHE A 57 -10.47 -12.13 7.13
CA PHE A 57 -11.45 -13.21 7.01
C PHE A 57 -11.51 -14.16 8.21
N GLU A 58 -10.62 -14.03 9.19
CA GLU A 58 -10.69 -14.80 10.44
C GLU A 58 -11.13 -13.96 11.64
N ASN A 59 -11.28 -12.64 11.45
CA ASN A 59 -11.73 -11.72 12.48
C ASN A 59 -13.01 -10.99 12.04
N PRO A 60 -13.88 -10.58 12.97
CA PRO A 60 -14.98 -9.69 12.66
C PRO A 60 -14.46 -8.40 12.00
N THR A 61 -14.79 -8.23 10.72
CA THR A 61 -14.22 -7.17 9.88
C THR A 61 -15.35 -6.42 9.17
N ILE A 62 -15.35 -5.09 9.30
CA ILE A 62 -16.24 -4.20 8.55
C ILE A 62 -15.40 -3.46 7.51
N ILE A 63 -15.77 -3.57 6.24
CA ILE A 63 -15.12 -2.86 5.13
C ILE A 63 -16.02 -1.71 4.70
N GLU A 64 -15.62 -0.48 5.04
CA GLU A 64 -16.37 0.72 4.68
C GLU A 64 -15.97 1.22 3.28
N LEU A 65 -16.97 1.34 2.40
CA LEU A 65 -16.80 1.85 1.02
C LEU A 65 -17.47 3.21 0.79
N SER A 66 -17.87 3.91 1.86
CA SER A 66 -18.61 5.18 1.81
C SER A 66 -17.86 6.31 1.09
N ASN A 67 -16.52 6.33 1.22
CA ASN A 67 -15.64 7.34 0.63
C ASN A 67 -15.43 7.18 -0.90
N ILE A 68 -15.99 6.13 -1.49
CA ILE A 68 -15.95 5.90 -2.94
C ILE A 68 -17.26 6.40 -3.51
N VAL A 69 -17.19 7.33 -4.45
CA VAL A 69 -18.38 7.98 -4.99
C VAL A 69 -19.02 7.16 -6.11
N ASP A 70 -18.20 6.51 -6.94
CA ASP A 70 -18.68 5.79 -8.12
C ASP A 70 -19.10 4.35 -7.81
N ASP A 71 -20.28 3.96 -8.29
CA ASP A 71 -20.86 2.63 -8.03
C ASP A 71 -20.14 1.52 -8.81
N GLU A 72 -19.60 1.78 -10.00
CA GLU A 72 -18.83 0.79 -10.75
C GLU A 72 -17.49 0.51 -10.06
N GLU A 73 -16.86 1.54 -9.50
CA GLU A 73 -15.65 1.42 -8.68
C GLU A 73 -15.90 0.62 -7.39
N LYS A 74 -17.01 0.88 -6.69
CA LYS A 74 -17.42 0.04 -5.53
C LYS A 74 -17.62 -1.40 -5.94
N ALA A 75 -18.36 -1.65 -7.04
CA ALA A 75 -18.60 -2.99 -7.55
C ALA A 75 -17.29 -3.72 -7.88
N PHE A 76 -16.34 -3.01 -8.51
CA PHE A 76 -15.02 -3.56 -8.81
C PHE A 76 -14.26 -3.94 -7.53
N LEU A 77 -14.24 -3.09 -6.50
CA LEU A 77 -13.60 -3.40 -5.21
C LEU A 77 -14.26 -4.55 -4.47
N MET A 78 -15.59 -4.56 -4.40
CA MET A 78 -16.35 -5.68 -3.85
C MET A 78 -15.99 -6.98 -4.56
N GLY A 79 -15.86 -6.95 -5.90
CA GLY A 79 -15.44 -8.08 -6.70
C GLY A 79 -14.03 -8.57 -6.37
N LEU A 80 -13.07 -7.66 -6.21
CA LEU A 80 -11.70 -8.02 -5.81
C LEU A 80 -11.64 -8.62 -4.41
N ILE A 81 -12.40 -8.06 -3.45
CA ILE A 81 -12.47 -8.58 -2.08
C ILE A 81 -13.10 -9.97 -2.07
N LEU A 82 -14.21 -10.16 -2.80
CA LEU A 82 -14.88 -11.47 -2.92
C LEU A 82 -13.97 -12.51 -3.58
N ASN A 83 -13.21 -12.14 -4.61
CA ASN A 83 -12.24 -13.03 -5.24
C ASN A 83 -11.08 -13.37 -4.28
N LYS A 84 -10.59 -12.39 -3.52
CA LYS A 84 -9.58 -12.62 -2.47
C LYS A 84 -10.10 -13.58 -1.38
N LEU A 85 -11.36 -13.44 -0.96
CA LEU A 85 -12.02 -14.34 -0.02
C LEU A 85 -12.14 -15.75 -0.60
N TYR A 86 -12.64 -15.88 -1.83
CA TYR A 86 -12.76 -17.18 -2.51
C TYR A 86 -11.41 -17.90 -2.58
N THR A 87 -10.37 -17.22 -3.05
CA THR A 87 -9.01 -17.76 -3.14
C THR A 87 -8.46 -18.17 -1.76
N TYR A 88 -8.79 -17.40 -0.72
CA TYR A 88 -8.38 -17.71 0.64
C TYR A 88 -9.04 -19.00 1.14
N LYS A 89 -10.36 -19.12 0.98
CA LYS A 89 -11.15 -20.28 1.42
C LYS A 89 -10.81 -21.54 0.64
N GLU A 90 -10.55 -21.43 -0.67
CA GLU A 90 -10.07 -22.54 -1.48
C GLU A 90 -8.73 -23.10 -0.97
N LYS A 91 -7.77 -22.22 -0.66
CA LYS A 91 -6.47 -22.62 -0.09
C LYS A 91 -6.60 -23.23 1.30
N GLU A 92 -7.44 -22.65 2.16
CA GLU A 92 -7.70 -23.15 3.51
C GLU A 92 -8.27 -24.57 3.46
N ASN A 93 -9.27 -24.80 2.59
CA ASN A 93 -9.87 -26.10 2.39
C ASN A 93 -8.88 -27.12 1.80
N SER A 94 -8.04 -26.71 0.84
CA SER A 94 -7.01 -27.58 0.26
C SER A 94 -6.02 -28.07 1.33
N LYS A 95 -5.56 -27.18 2.23
CA LYS A 95 -4.70 -27.55 3.36
C LYS A 95 -5.40 -28.52 4.33
N LYS A 96 -6.66 -28.26 4.68
CA LYS A 96 -7.46 -29.14 5.55
C LYS A 96 -7.58 -30.56 4.96
N ILE A 97 -7.70 -30.69 3.64
CA ILE A 97 -7.74 -31.98 2.94
C ILE A 97 -6.38 -32.69 3.05
N GLU A 98 -5.28 -32.00 2.73
CA GLU A 98 -3.92 -32.56 2.81
C GLU A 98 -3.56 -33.01 4.23
N GLU A 99 -3.91 -32.23 5.25
CA GLU A 99 -3.68 -32.58 6.66
C GLU A 99 -4.48 -33.81 7.09
N LYS A 100 -5.75 -33.93 6.64
CA LYS A 100 -6.58 -35.12 6.91
C LYS A 100 -6.04 -36.36 6.21
N GLU A 101 -5.55 -36.26 4.97
CA GLU A 101 -4.92 -37.39 4.27
C GLU A 101 -3.61 -37.83 4.94
N ASN A 102 -2.80 -36.88 5.41
CA ASN A 102 -1.58 -37.19 6.14
C ASN A 102 -1.87 -37.80 7.53
N SER A 103 -2.94 -37.36 8.19
CA SER A 103 -3.41 -37.92 9.46
C SER A 103 -3.98 -39.34 9.29
N LYS A 104 -4.75 -39.58 8.22
CA LYS A 104 -5.28 -40.91 7.87
C LYS A 104 -4.18 -41.92 7.55
N LYS A 105 -3.08 -41.51 6.91
CA LYS A 105 -1.90 -42.39 6.71
C LYS A 105 -1.23 -42.85 8.02
N ILE A 106 -1.45 -42.12 9.13
CA ILE A 106 -0.95 -42.50 10.47
C ILE A 106 -1.95 -43.44 11.17
N GLU A 107 -3.26 -43.26 10.95
CA GLU A 107 -4.32 -44.09 11.55
C GLU A 107 -4.67 -45.37 10.75
N GLU A 108 -4.27 -45.48 9.48
CA GLU A 108 -4.49 -46.68 8.63
C GLU A 108 -3.72 -47.95 9.07
N LYS A 109 -3.10 -47.95 10.26
CA LYS A 109 -2.67 -49.19 10.92
C LYS A 109 -3.74 -49.86 11.80
N GLU A 110 -4.84 -49.20 12.14
CA GLU A 110 -5.90 -49.83 12.93
C GLU A 110 -7.30 -49.45 12.42
N ASN A 111 -7.92 -50.43 11.75
CA ASN A 111 -9.35 -50.55 11.39
C ASN A 111 -9.87 -49.78 10.16
N SER A 112 -9.96 -50.56 9.08
CA SER A 112 -10.81 -50.32 7.91
C SER A 112 -12.32 -50.39 8.23
N LYS A 113 -13.05 -49.37 7.75
CA LYS A 113 -14.49 -49.30 7.38
C LYS A 113 -15.27 -48.23 8.15
N LYS A 114 -15.50 -47.08 7.49
CA LYS A 114 -16.83 -46.46 7.31
C LYS A 114 -16.77 -45.27 6.34
N ILE A 115 -17.45 -45.50 5.21
CA ILE A 115 -18.37 -44.63 4.45
C ILE A 115 -17.96 -43.16 4.22
N GLU A 116 -17.72 -42.85 2.94
CA GLU A 116 -17.73 -41.52 2.34
C GLU A 116 -19.16 -40.94 2.40
N GLU A 117 -19.46 -40.17 3.44
CA GLU A 117 -20.45 -39.11 3.35
C GLU A 117 -19.69 -37.83 2.99
N LYS A 118 -20.14 -37.12 1.94
CA LYS A 118 -19.78 -35.71 1.75
C LYS A 118 -20.28 -34.97 2.99
N GLU A 119 -19.45 -34.87 4.02
CA GLU A 119 -19.69 -33.98 5.14
C GLU A 119 -19.79 -32.58 4.55
N ASN A 120 -21.01 -32.03 4.54
CA ASN A 120 -21.20 -30.60 4.30
C ASN A 120 -20.25 -29.88 5.25
N SER A 121 -19.40 -29.02 4.71
CA SER A 121 -18.53 -28.18 5.54
C SER A 121 -19.41 -27.44 6.54
N LYS A 122 -19.02 -27.53 7.81
CA LYS A 122 -19.66 -26.76 8.86
C LYS A 122 -19.52 -25.27 8.49
N LEU A 123 -20.56 -24.48 8.78
CA LEU A 123 -20.48 -23.04 8.61
C LEU A 123 -19.34 -22.50 9.49
N ASP A 124 -18.35 -21.89 8.84
CA ASP A 124 -17.11 -21.40 9.46
C ASP A 124 -17.07 -19.86 9.47
N HIS A 125 -17.55 -19.21 8.40
CA HIS A 125 -17.51 -17.75 8.24
C HIS A 125 -18.78 -17.24 7.53
N ILE A 126 -19.19 -15.99 7.83
CA ILE A 126 -20.33 -15.32 7.19
C ILE A 126 -19.87 -14.00 6.59
N THR A 127 -20.12 -13.81 5.30
CA THR A 127 -19.97 -12.53 4.61
C THR A 127 -21.32 -11.88 4.37
N VAL A 128 -21.46 -10.61 4.76
CA VAL A 128 -22.63 -9.78 4.44
C VAL A 128 -22.27 -8.83 3.31
N ILE A 129 -23.05 -8.83 2.24
CA ILE A 129 -22.90 -7.95 1.09
C ILE A 129 -24.09 -7.00 1.04
N GLU A 130 -23.87 -5.74 1.40
CA GLU A 130 -24.85 -4.67 1.21
C GLU A 130 -24.82 -4.14 -0.22
N GLU A 131 -25.99 -3.74 -0.74
CA GLU A 131 -26.17 -3.22 -2.10
C GLU A 131 -25.56 -4.12 -3.17
N ALA A 132 -25.79 -5.43 -3.04
CA ALA A 132 -25.21 -6.45 -3.91
C ALA A 132 -25.56 -6.26 -5.39
N HIS A 133 -26.63 -5.54 -5.73
CA HIS A 133 -26.96 -5.16 -7.11
C HIS A 133 -25.84 -4.37 -7.80
N ARG A 134 -24.94 -3.71 -7.04
CA ARG A 134 -23.73 -3.09 -7.59
C ARG A 134 -22.82 -4.13 -8.24
N LEU A 135 -22.57 -5.23 -7.52
CA LEU A 135 -21.71 -6.34 -7.98
C LEU A 135 -22.43 -7.28 -8.95
N LEU A 136 -23.73 -7.50 -8.74
CA LEU A 136 -24.55 -8.50 -9.43
C LEU A 136 -25.79 -7.84 -10.06
N PRO A 137 -25.61 -6.90 -11.01
CA PRO A 137 -26.74 -6.21 -11.61
C PRO A 137 -27.54 -7.14 -12.53
N ASN A 138 -28.85 -6.93 -12.56
CA ASN A 138 -29.75 -7.55 -13.53
C ASN A 138 -29.55 -6.89 -14.89
N ILE A 139 -28.75 -7.52 -15.77
CA ILE A 139 -28.51 -7.05 -17.13
C ILE A 139 -29.47 -7.71 -18.12
N SER A 140 -30.11 -6.92 -18.97
CA SER A 140 -30.77 -7.44 -20.18
C SER A 140 -29.70 -7.73 -21.23
N LEU A 141 -29.66 -8.97 -21.73
CA LEU A 141 -28.72 -9.43 -22.76
C LEU A 141 -28.97 -8.80 -24.15
N ASP A 142 -29.93 -7.87 -24.27
CA ASP A 142 -30.36 -7.27 -25.53
C ASP A 142 -29.42 -6.19 -26.06
N LYS A 143 -28.36 -5.82 -25.32
CA LYS A 143 -27.33 -4.87 -25.78
C LYS A 143 -26.15 -5.62 -26.39
N SER A 144 -26.19 -5.84 -27.71
CA SER A 144 -25.14 -6.49 -28.49
C SER A 144 -23.89 -5.61 -28.65
N GLY A 145 -23.03 -5.56 -27.63
CA GLY A 145 -21.72 -4.91 -27.67
C GLY A 145 -20.67 -5.70 -26.87
N GLU A 146 -19.39 -5.56 -27.21
CA GLU A 146 -18.28 -6.25 -26.51
C GLU A 146 -18.24 -5.92 -25.00
N GLU A 147 -18.59 -4.70 -24.60
CA GLU A 147 -18.69 -4.29 -23.19
C GLU A 147 -19.83 -4.98 -22.43
N ALA A 148 -20.94 -5.30 -23.11
CA ALA A 148 -22.02 -6.07 -22.49
C ALA A 148 -21.60 -7.53 -22.26
N SER A 149 -20.77 -8.08 -23.16
CA SER A 149 -20.23 -9.44 -23.04
C SER A 149 -19.26 -9.58 -21.85
N SER A 150 -18.36 -8.62 -21.65
CA SER A 150 -17.40 -8.67 -20.52
C SER A 150 -18.09 -8.49 -19.16
N LYS A 151 -19.07 -7.59 -19.07
CA LYS A 151 -19.89 -7.40 -17.86
C LYS A 151 -20.71 -8.65 -17.54
N ALA A 152 -21.33 -9.26 -18.55
CA ALA A 152 -22.06 -10.53 -18.39
C ALA A 152 -21.16 -11.65 -17.89
N LYS A 153 -19.95 -11.80 -18.46
CA LYS A 153 -18.99 -12.83 -18.02
C LYS A 153 -18.52 -12.62 -16.59
N SER A 154 -18.36 -11.37 -16.17
CA SER A 154 -17.99 -11.03 -14.79
C SER A 154 -19.10 -11.44 -13.81
N ILE A 155 -20.37 -11.13 -14.13
CA ILE A 155 -21.53 -11.52 -13.31
C ILE A 155 -21.67 -13.04 -13.21
N GLU A 156 -21.47 -13.76 -14.32
CA GLU A 156 -21.46 -15.23 -14.33
C GLU A 156 -20.37 -15.77 -13.39
N THR A 157 -19.16 -15.20 -13.47
CA THR A 157 -18.03 -15.59 -12.61
C THR A 157 -18.36 -15.39 -11.13
N PHE A 158 -18.93 -14.24 -10.76
CA PHE A 158 -19.30 -13.98 -9.36
C PHE A 158 -20.46 -14.86 -8.89
N THR A 159 -21.44 -15.14 -9.76
CA THR A 159 -22.54 -16.06 -9.44
C THR A 159 -22.01 -17.47 -9.16
N ASN A 160 -21.03 -17.93 -9.94
CA ASN A 160 -20.36 -19.21 -9.71
C ASN A 160 -19.57 -19.20 -8.39
N ILE A 161 -18.81 -18.14 -8.10
CA ILE A 161 -18.12 -17.97 -6.82
C ILE A 161 -19.10 -18.09 -5.66
N LEU A 162 -20.26 -17.41 -5.70
CA LEU A 162 -21.27 -17.47 -4.65
C LEU A 162 -21.91 -18.86 -4.46
N ALA A 163 -21.96 -19.67 -5.52
CA ALA A 163 -22.46 -21.04 -5.45
C ALA A 163 -21.40 -21.97 -4.85
N GLU A 164 -20.14 -21.84 -5.28
CA GLU A 164 -19.03 -22.72 -4.90
C GLU A 164 -18.51 -22.45 -3.49
N ILE A 165 -18.43 -21.18 -3.09
CA ILE A 165 -17.81 -20.79 -1.81
C ILE A 165 -18.50 -21.41 -0.59
N ARG A 166 -19.79 -21.76 -0.74
CA ARG A 166 -20.59 -22.48 0.26
C ARG A 166 -19.98 -23.84 0.63
N ALA A 167 -19.32 -24.52 -0.33
CA ALA A 167 -18.64 -25.78 -0.07
C ALA A 167 -17.44 -25.61 0.87
N TYR A 168 -16.94 -24.39 1.04
CA TYR A 168 -15.82 -24.06 1.94
C TYR A 168 -16.27 -23.54 3.31
N GLY A 169 -17.53 -23.77 3.70
CA GLY A 169 -18.06 -23.32 4.99
C GLY A 169 -18.39 -21.82 5.03
N GLU A 170 -18.51 -21.18 3.86
CA GLU A 170 -18.84 -19.76 3.74
C GLU A 170 -20.35 -19.54 3.61
N GLY A 171 -20.93 -18.80 4.55
CA GLY A 171 -22.30 -18.28 4.45
C GLY A 171 -22.30 -16.90 3.80
N ILE A 172 -23.17 -16.69 2.81
CA ILE A 172 -23.36 -15.38 2.19
C ILE A 172 -24.72 -14.82 2.56
N ILE A 173 -24.74 -13.61 3.12
CA ILE A 173 -25.94 -12.80 3.34
C ILE A 173 -25.93 -11.66 2.32
N ILE A 174 -27.05 -11.48 1.62
CA ILE A 174 -27.22 -10.42 0.63
C ILE A 174 -28.33 -9.50 1.11
N ALA A 175 -27.98 -8.23 1.31
CA ALA A 175 -28.91 -7.19 1.72
C ALA A 175 -29.05 -6.18 0.57
N ASP A 176 -30.26 -6.05 0.03
CA ASP A 176 -30.55 -5.13 -1.06
C ASP A 176 -31.94 -4.49 -0.91
N GLN A 177 -32.07 -3.25 -1.37
CA GLN A 177 -33.32 -2.49 -1.31
C GLN A 177 -34.18 -2.70 -2.56
N ILE A 178 -33.57 -3.01 -3.71
CA ILE A 178 -34.26 -3.06 -5.01
C ILE A 178 -34.02 -4.43 -5.66
N ALA A 179 -34.97 -5.34 -5.49
CA ALA A 179 -34.85 -6.72 -5.95
C ALA A 179 -34.74 -6.84 -7.48
N SER A 180 -35.44 -5.98 -8.24
CA SER A 180 -35.43 -5.92 -9.70
C SER A 180 -34.06 -5.60 -10.29
N LYS A 181 -33.20 -4.91 -9.54
CA LYS A 181 -31.81 -4.62 -9.94
C LYS A 181 -30.85 -5.77 -9.68
N LEU A 182 -31.23 -6.76 -8.86
CA LEU A 182 -30.35 -7.87 -8.50
C LEU A 182 -30.47 -9.02 -9.52
N HIS A 183 -29.35 -9.65 -9.84
CA HIS A 183 -29.32 -10.79 -10.76
C HIS A 183 -30.24 -11.92 -10.30
N ARG A 184 -31.06 -12.46 -11.21
CA ARG A 184 -32.13 -13.42 -10.88
C ARG A 184 -31.63 -14.69 -10.20
N ASP A 185 -30.44 -15.18 -10.57
CA ASP A 185 -29.89 -16.40 -9.98
C ASP A 185 -29.54 -16.25 -8.51
N VAL A 186 -29.21 -15.03 -8.07
CA VAL A 186 -28.95 -14.73 -6.66
C VAL A 186 -30.23 -14.89 -5.84
N ILE A 187 -31.35 -14.37 -6.35
CA ILE A 187 -32.65 -14.48 -5.70
C ILE A 187 -33.12 -15.94 -5.68
N LYS A 188 -32.90 -16.69 -6.75
CA LYS A 188 -33.29 -18.11 -6.82
C LYS A 188 -32.44 -19.00 -5.92
N ASN A 189 -31.12 -18.81 -5.90
CA ASN A 189 -30.17 -19.73 -5.27
C ASN A 189 -29.92 -19.43 -3.78
N THR A 190 -30.54 -18.40 -3.21
CA THR A 190 -30.49 -18.11 -1.76
C THR A 190 -31.53 -18.94 -1.01
N ASN A 191 -31.12 -19.69 0.01
CA ASN A 191 -32.04 -20.61 0.71
C ASN A 191 -33.03 -19.88 1.62
N ILE A 192 -32.50 -18.99 2.45
CA ILE A 192 -33.27 -18.20 3.41
C ILE A 192 -33.55 -16.83 2.81
N LYS A 193 -34.80 -16.38 2.91
CA LYS A 193 -35.25 -15.06 2.44
C LYS A 193 -35.98 -14.35 3.56
N ILE A 194 -35.58 -13.11 3.82
CA ILE A 194 -36.20 -12.21 4.79
C ILE A 194 -36.66 -10.98 4.01
N ILE A 195 -37.97 -10.85 3.83
CA ILE A 195 -38.58 -9.81 3.01
C ILE A 195 -39.20 -8.78 3.95
N HIS A 196 -38.63 -7.58 3.94
CA HIS A 196 -39.21 -6.42 4.61
C HIS A 196 -40.24 -5.73 3.73
N ARG A 197 -40.81 -4.64 4.24
CA ARG A 197 -41.74 -3.80 3.48
C ARG A 197 -41.10 -3.34 2.16
N THR A 198 -41.75 -3.67 1.05
CA THR A 198 -41.39 -3.23 -0.31
C THR A 198 -42.60 -2.58 -0.96
N MET A 199 -42.45 -1.37 -1.49
CA MET A 199 -43.56 -0.60 -2.06
C MET A 199 -43.77 -0.87 -3.54
N ASP A 200 -42.66 -1.00 -4.28
CA ASP A 200 -42.70 -1.21 -5.73
C ASP A 200 -43.38 -2.54 -6.07
N TYR A 201 -44.20 -2.56 -7.11
CA TYR A 201 -44.96 -3.76 -7.49
C TYR A 201 -44.05 -4.82 -8.13
N GLU A 202 -43.12 -4.42 -9.00
CA GLU A 202 -42.20 -5.33 -9.67
C GLU A 202 -41.30 -6.02 -8.64
N ASP A 203 -40.73 -5.25 -7.70
CA ASP A 203 -39.91 -5.82 -6.63
C ASP A 203 -40.70 -6.79 -5.75
N ARG A 204 -41.94 -6.42 -5.35
CA ARG A 204 -42.84 -7.31 -4.58
C ARG A 204 -43.15 -8.61 -5.31
N GLU A 205 -43.43 -8.53 -6.61
CA GLU A 205 -43.70 -9.70 -7.43
C GLU A 205 -42.47 -10.61 -7.50
N ILE A 206 -41.28 -10.06 -7.73
CA ILE A 206 -40.02 -10.83 -7.80
C ILE A 206 -39.78 -11.58 -6.48
N VAL A 207 -39.79 -10.88 -5.34
CA VAL A 207 -39.47 -11.49 -4.05
C VAL A 207 -40.58 -12.43 -3.57
N GLY A 208 -41.85 -12.06 -3.78
CA GLY A 208 -42.99 -12.86 -3.34
C GLY A 208 -43.16 -14.14 -4.16
N LYS A 209 -42.94 -14.09 -5.48
CA LYS A 209 -42.94 -15.30 -6.31
C LYS A 209 -41.77 -16.22 -5.98
N ALA A 210 -40.62 -15.67 -5.56
CA ALA A 210 -39.46 -16.47 -5.18
C ALA A 210 -39.69 -17.32 -3.90
N ILE A 211 -40.74 -17.05 -3.13
CA ILE A 211 -41.15 -17.80 -1.93
C ILE A 211 -42.58 -18.35 -2.04
N ASN A 212 -43.10 -18.48 -3.26
CA ASN A 212 -44.43 -19.05 -3.58
C ASN A 212 -45.63 -18.34 -2.93
N LEU A 213 -45.59 -17.02 -2.75
CA LEU A 213 -46.76 -16.25 -2.30
C LEU A 213 -47.85 -16.17 -3.39
N THR A 214 -49.10 -16.12 -2.96
CA THR A 214 -50.25 -15.84 -3.83
C THR A 214 -50.27 -14.36 -4.27
N ASN A 215 -51.03 -14.04 -5.32
CA ASN A 215 -51.12 -12.66 -5.79
C ASN A 215 -51.70 -11.70 -4.73
N GLU A 216 -52.60 -12.19 -3.87
CA GLU A 216 -53.14 -11.40 -2.75
C GLU A 216 -52.06 -11.15 -1.70
N GLN A 217 -51.32 -12.19 -1.28
CA GLN A 217 -50.23 -12.06 -0.31
C GLN A 217 -49.09 -11.15 -0.79
N ILE A 218 -48.82 -11.11 -2.09
CA ILE A 218 -47.83 -10.19 -2.68
C ILE A 218 -48.24 -8.73 -2.45
N LEU A 219 -49.54 -8.42 -2.48
CA LEU A 219 -50.01 -7.07 -2.22
C LEU A 219 -49.75 -6.66 -0.76
N ASP A 220 -49.93 -7.59 0.18
CA ASP A 220 -49.74 -7.38 1.62
C ASP A 220 -48.30 -7.00 2.01
N ILE A 221 -47.30 -7.33 1.18
CA ILE A 221 -45.89 -6.94 1.42
C ILE A 221 -45.75 -5.42 1.58
N ALA A 222 -46.57 -4.63 0.90
CA ALA A 222 -46.53 -3.16 1.00
C ALA A 222 -47.09 -2.62 2.33
N GLU A 223 -47.85 -3.44 3.05
CA GLU A 223 -48.51 -3.09 4.32
C GLU A 223 -47.67 -3.43 5.56
N LEU A 224 -46.59 -4.20 5.40
CA LEU A 224 -45.68 -4.54 6.50
C LEU A 224 -45.19 -3.28 7.23
N LYS A 225 -45.27 -3.29 8.56
CA LYS A 225 -44.79 -2.20 9.41
C LYS A 225 -43.31 -2.34 9.74
N LYS A 226 -42.71 -1.30 10.33
CA LYS A 226 -41.33 -1.36 10.81
C LYS A 226 -41.16 -2.55 11.76
N GLY A 227 -40.13 -3.36 11.52
CA GLY A 227 -39.84 -4.59 12.27
C GLY A 227 -40.73 -5.78 11.89
N GLU A 228 -41.70 -5.66 10.99
CA GLU A 228 -42.41 -6.82 10.42
C GLU A 228 -41.68 -7.30 9.15
N ALA A 229 -41.61 -8.61 8.97
CA ALA A 229 -40.99 -9.24 7.80
C ALA A 229 -41.66 -10.57 7.46
N ILE A 230 -41.52 -10.99 6.22
CA ILE A 230 -41.89 -12.33 5.76
C ILE A 230 -40.61 -13.16 5.63
N VAL A 231 -40.54 -14.28 6.34
CA VAL A 231 -39.40 -15.17 6.36
C VAL A 231 -39.76 -16.50 5.72
N HIS A 232 -38.90 -16.97 4.83
CA HIS A 232 -39.01 -18.26 4.19
C HIS A 232 -37.66 -18.96 4.19
N ASN A 233 -37.66 -20.25 4.55
CA ASN A 233 -36.54 -21.16 4.35
C ASN A 233 -37.00 -22.22 3.32
N SER A 234 -36.15 -22.56 2.35
CA SER A 234 -36.38 -23.63 1.37
C SER A 234 -36.78 -24.97 1.98
N ASP A 235 -36.35 -25.25 3.22
CA ASP A 235 -36.71 -26.49 3.94
C ASP A 235 -38.15 -26.49 4.48
N VAL A 236 -38.81 -25.32 4.48
CA VAL A 236 -40.16 -25.15 5.01
C VAL A 236 -41.11 -24.80 3.87
N HIS A 237 -42.26 -25.46 3.80
CA HIS A 237 -43.19 -25.30 2.69
C HIS A 237 -43.90 -23.94 2.60
N GLN A 238 -43.94 -23.17 3.69
CA GLN A 238 -44.68 -21.91 3.75
C GLN A 238 -43.80 -20.80 4.33
N ALA A 239 -44.07 -19.58 3.88
CA ALA A 239 -43.48 -18.36 4.45
C ALA A 239 -44.25 -17.92 5.71
N PHE A 240 -43.53 -17.35 6.67
CA PHE A 240 -44.08 -16.89 7.94
C PHE A 240 -43.92 -15.38 8.06
N MET A 241 -44.97 -14.70 8.50
CA MET A 241 -44.84 -13.33 8.95
C MET A 241 -44.28 -13.31 10.38
N VAL A 242 -43.23 -12.52 10.60
CA VAL A 242 -42.53 -12.41 11.88
C VAL A 242 -42.39 -10.97 12.31
N LYS A 243 -42.15 -10.76 13.60
CA LYS A 243 -41.72 -9.49 14.19
C LYS A 243 -40.26 -9.61 14.60
N ILE A 244 -39.42 -8.75 14.07
CA ILE A 244 -37.99 -8.66 14.37
C ILE A 244 -37.81 -7.74 15.57
N ASP A 245 -37.03 -8.21 16.54
CA ASP A 245 -36.69 -7.45 17.74
C ASP A 245 -35.84 -6.21 17.38
N GLU A 246 -36.07 -5.12 18.11
CA GLU A 246 -35.32 -3.88 17.93
C GLU A 246 -33.90 -4.04 18.47
N PHE A 247 -32.90 -3.74 17.64
CA PHE A 247 -31.50 -3.72 18.05
C PHE A 247 -31.14 -2.35 18.64
N THR A 248 -30.63 -2.31 19.87
CA THR A 248 -30.14 -1.08 20.50
C THR A 248 -28.63 -0.96 20.30
N GLU A 249 -28.20 0.11 19.65
CA GLU A 249 -26.78 0.43 19.48
C GLU A 249 -26.11 0.69 20.83
N GLU A 250 -25.02 -0.04 21.09
CA GLU A 250 -24.11 0.26 22.19
C GLU A 250 -23.06 1.26 21.71
N LYS A 251 -22.91 2.37 22.43
CA LYS A 251 -21.86 3.36 22.14
C LYS A 251 -20.54 2.84 22.67
N ILE A 252 -19.54 2.76 21.80
CA ILE A 252 -18.15 2.50 22.16
C ILE A 252 -17.48 3.78 22.64
N SER A 253 -16.65 3.69 23.69
CA SER A 253 -15.84 4.80 24.19
C SER A 253 -14.48 4.92 23.48
N ASP A 254 -13.91 6.12 23.45
CA ASP A 254 -12.57 6.37 22.87
C ASP A 254 -11.48 5.51 23.54
N ASP A 255 -11.60 5.23 24.84
CA ASP A 255 -10.68 4.37 25.59
C ASP A 255 -10.72 2.91 25.12
N GLU A 256 -11.90 2.40 24.77
CA GLU A 256 -12.06 1.06 24.21
C GLU A 256 -11.46 0.97 22.80
N ILE A 257 -11.67 2.00 21.97
CA ILE A 257 -11.04 2.13 20.66
C ILE A 257 -9.51 2.13 20.81
N TYR A 258 -8.98 2.93 21.73
CA TYR A 258 -7.55 3.01 21.98
C TYR A 258 -6.95 1.67 22.44
N LYS A 259 -7.65 0.94 23.33
CA LYS A 259 -7.23 -0.41 23.77
C LYS A 259 -7.24 -1.39 22.61
N PHE A 260 -8.31 -1.40 21.81
CA PHE A 260 -8.42 -2.25 20.62
C PHE A 260 -7.25 -2.02 19.66
N TYR A 261 -6.93 -0.76 19.34
CA TYR A 261 -5.80 -0.44 18.47
C TYR A 261 -4.46 -0.93 19.03
N ASN A 262 -4.20 -0.71 20.32
CA ASN A 262 -2.94 -1.15 20.93
C ASN A 262 -2.80 -2.67 20.93
N GLU A 263 -3.90 -3.39 21.20
CA GLU A 263 -3.91 -4.85 21.16
C GLU A 263 -3.72 -5.38 19.74
N PHE A 264 -4.39 -4.77 18.75
CA PHE A 264 -4.21 -5.10 17.35
C PHE A 264 -2.76 -4.92 16.90
N ILE A 265 -2.13 -3.77 17.21
CA ILE A 265 -0.74 -3.49 16.85
C ILE A 265 0.23 -4.44 17.57
N LYS A 266 -0.03 -4.77 18.84
CA LYS A 266 0.78 -5.74 19.59
C LYS A 266 0.73 -7.13 18.95
N ASN A 267 -0.44 -7.55 18.48
CA ASN A 267 -0.62 -8.86 17.84
C ASN A 267 -0.14 -8.87 16.38
N ASN A 268 -0.03 -7.69 15.76
CA ASN A 268 0.37 -7.56 14.36
C ASN A 268 1.47 -6.49 14.17
N ASP A 269 2.62 -6.68 14.82
CA ASP A 269 3.72 -5.70 14.90
C ASP A 269 4.23 -5.22 13.51
N LYS A 270 4.07 -6.04 12.46
CA LYS A 270 4.41 -5.64 11.09
C LYS A 270 3.61 -4.42 10.59
N TYR A 271 2.37 -4.23 11.05
CA TYR A 271 1.54 -3.06 10.68
C TYR A 271 1.83 -1.83 11.53
N ARG A 272 2.56 -1.96 12.65
CA ARG A 272 2.98 -0.84 13.51
C ARG A 272 3.60 0.31 12.70
N TYR A 273 4.38 -0.06 11.69
CA TYR A 273 5.15 0.87 10.86
C TYR A 273 4.39 1.33 9.61
N GLU A 274 3.45 0.52 9.10
CA GLU A 274 2.58 0.90 7.97
C GLU A 274 1.65 2.05 8.39
N PHE A 275 1.03 1.95 9.56
CA PHE A 275 0.23 3.04 10.14
C PHE A 275 1.08 4.25 10.55
N SER A 276 2.36 4.07 10.91
CA SER A 276 3.24 5.18 11.30
C SER A 276 3.54 6.13 10.12
N PHE A 277 3.55 5.64 8.89
CA PHE A 277 3.75 6.49 7.71
C PHE A 277 2.47 7.26 7.35
N GLU A 278 1.32 6.60 7.37
CA GLU A 278 0.03 7.26 7.09
C GLU A 278 -0.40 8.21 8.21
N GLN A 279 -0.22 7.85 9.50
CA GLN A 279 -0.49 8.74 10.62
C GLN A 279 0.36 10.02 10.61
N LYS A 280 1.59 9.96 10.07
CA LYS A 280 2.53 11.10 10.11
C LYS A 280 2.60 11.91 8.81
N PHE A 281 2.28 11.32 7.65
CA PHE A 281 2.53 11.95 6.32
C PHE A 281 1.32 12.00 5.38
N TYR A 282 0.11 11.76 5.88
CA TYR A 282 -1.08 11.93 5.05
C TYR A 282 -1.35 13.41 4.75
N LEU A 283 -1.13 13.80 3.49
CA LEU A 283 -1.63 15.03 2.88
C LEU A 283 -2.89 14.71 2.09
N GLU A 284 -4.03 15.29 2.48
CA GLU A 284 -5.29 15.18 1.73
C GLU A 284 -5.15 15.65 0.29
N ASN A 285 -4.47 16.79 0.11
CA ASN A 285 -4.16 17.38 -1.17
C ASN A 285 -2.65 17.34 -1.40
N LYS A 286 -2.12 16.24 -1.96
CA LYS A 286 -0.70 16.14 -2.31
C LYS A 286 -0.36 17.18 -3.38
N PRO A 287 0.79 17.88 -3.28
CA PRO A 287 1.22 18.76 -4.37
C PRO A 287 1.58 17.91 -5.60
N ASN A 288 1.43 18.48 -6.79
CA ASN A 288 1.76 17.77 -8.02
C ASN A 288 3.30 17.72 -8.17
N MET A 289 3.85 16.50 -8.14
CA MET A 289 5.30 16.31 -8.19
C MET A 289 5.93 16.84 -9.50
N HIS A 290 5.16 16.97 -10.58
CA HIS A 290 5.68 17.51 -11.85
C HIS A 290 5.99 19.01 -11.78
N ASP A 291 5.47 19.71 -10.78
CA ASP A 291 5.68 21.15 -10.62
C ASP A 291 7.06 21.43 -9.99
N PHE A 292 7.69 20.43 -9.37
CA PHE A 292 8.98 20.56 -8.70
C PHE A 292 10.12 20.14 -9.62
N ASN A 293 11.16 20.97 -9.71
CA ASN A 293 12.41 20.57 -10.34
C ASN A 293 13.25 19.75 -9.36
N PHE A 294 13.10 18.43 -9.41
CA PHE A 294 13.81 17.52 -8.51
C PHE A 294 15.32 17.50 -8.73
N ASP A 295 15.83 17.83 -9.92
CA ASP A 295 17.27 17.87 -10.18
C ASP A 295 17.94 19.00 -9.39
N ILE A 296 17.31 20.19 -9.41
CA ILE A 296 17.79 21.34 -8.63
C ILE A 296 17.58 21.10 -7.14
N LEU A 297 16.39 20.64 -6.73
CA LEU A 297 16.08 20.41 -5.32
C LEU A 297 16.93 19.30 -4.71
N LYS A 298 17.35 18.29 -5.49
CA LYS A 298 18.27 17.24 -5.03
C LYS A 298 19.61 17.81 -4.60
N ILE A 299 20.17 18.78 -5.35
CA ILE A 299 21.41 19.45 -4.96
C ILE A 299 21.25 20.15 -3.60
N LYS A 300 20.17 20.91 -3.44
CA LYS A 300 19.85 21.63 -2.19
C LYS A 300 19.60 20.69 -1.02
N PHE A 301 18.96 19.57 -1.31
CA PHE A 301 18.69 18.55 -0.31
C PHE A 301 19.98 17.84 0.15
N VAL A 302 20.90 17.55 -0.76
CA VAL A 302 22.22 16.99 -0.40
C VAL A 302 23.04 18.01 0.41
N GLU A 303 22.96 19.30 0.11
CA GLU A 303 23.56 20.36 0.95
C GLU A 303 22.98 20.34 2.37
N PHE A 304 21.67 20.18 2.51
CA PHE A 304 21.02 20.00 3.81
C PHE A 304 21.49 18.74 4.55
N ILE A 305 21.56 17.58 3.88
CA ILE A 305 22.10 16.35 4.47
C ILE A 305 23.54 16.56 4.95
N ASN A 306 24.39 17.23 4.17
CA ASN A 306 25.76 17.53 4.57
C ASN A 306 25.81 18.36 5.85
N SER A 307 24.87 19.29 6.05
CA SER A 307 24.79 20.08 7.29
C SER A 307 24.54 19.19 8.52
N ILE A 308 23.68 18.17 8.40
CA ILE A 308 23.44 17.20 9.46
C ILE A 308 24.76 16.52 9.84
N PHE A 309 25.58 16.13 8.86
CA PHE A 309 26.83 15.43 9.09
C PHE A 309 27.97 16.31 9.64
N PHE A 310 28.14 17.51 9.10
CA PHE A 310 29.36 18.31 9.28
C PHE A 310 29.14 19.71 9.85
N ASP A 311 27.90 20.20 9.92
CA ASP A 311 27.54 21.53 10.39
C ASP A 311 26.29 21.48 11.29
N SER A 312 26.32 20.59 12.30
CA SER A 312 25.16 20.26 13.12
C SER A 312 24.60 21.47 13.90
N GLU A 313 25.41 22.51 14.12
CA GLU A 313 24.99 23.74 14.80
C GLU A 313 24.07 24.61 13.93
N ASN A 314 24.16 24.48 12.59
CA ASN A 314 23.41 25.31 11.64
C ASN A 314 22.39 24.51 10.82
N VAL A 315 21.97 23.32 11.30
CA VAL A 315 20.99 22.46 10.61
C VAL A 315 19.66 23.18 10.38
N LEU A 316 19.19 23.95 11.36
CA LEU A 316 17.96 24.75 11.24
C LEU A 316 18.05 25.81 10.13
N GLU A 317 19.20 26.47 9.98
CA GLU A 317 19.42 27.46 8.92
C GLU A 317 19.42 26.79 7.53
N HIS A 318 20.04 25.61 7.40
CA HIS A 318 20.04 24.85 6.16
C HIS A 318 18.64 24.31 5.82
N TRP A 319 17.88 23.89 6.83
CA TRP A 319 16.49 23.49 6.67
C TRP A 319 15.62 24.66 6.16
N GLU A 320 15.78 25.85 6.73
CA GLU A 320 15.06 27.04 6.27
C GLU A 320 15.37 27.40 4.82
N LYS A 321 16.65 27.28 4.41
CA LYS A 321 17.06 27.49 3.00
C LYS A 321 16.38 26.48 2.08
N LEU A 322 16.38 25.20 2.44
CA LEU A 322 15.71 24.17 1.66
C LEU A 322 14.19 24.43 1.55
N LYS A 323 13.53 24.87 2.63
CA LYS A 323 12.12 25.26 2.58
C LYS A 323 11.88 26.42 1.61
N LYS A 324 12.74 27.44 1.61
CA LYS A 324 12.66 28.55 0.64
C LYS A 324 12.85 28.10 -0.80
N ASP A 325 13.72 27.12 -1.05
CA ASP A 325 13.90 26.54 -2.38
C ASP A 325 12.63 25.76 -2.79
N ILE A 326 12.01 24.99 -1.88
CA ILE A 326 10.76 24.28 -2.12
C ILE A 326 9.59 25.25 -2.39
N ASP A 327 9.52 26.37 -1.64
CA ASP A 327 8.52 27.44 -1.82
C ASP A 327 8.54 28.06 -3.22
N THR A 328 9.64 27.93 -3.98
CA THR A 328 9.68 28.42 -5.37
C THR A 328 8.79 27.60 -6.31
N TYR A 329 8.44 26.37 -5.93
CA TYR A 329 7.63 25.43 -6.69
C TYR A 329 6.25 25.17 -6.07
N SER A 330 6.01 25.62 -4.84
CA SER A 330 4.73 25.45 -4.16
C SER A 330 4.24 26.75 -3.53
N GLU A 331 2.98 27.09 -3.80
CA GLU A 331 2.29 28.20 -3.14
C GLU A 331 1.89 27.84 -1.68
N ARG A 332 1.99 26.57 -1.31
CA ARG A 332 1.58 26.05 -0.01
C ARG A 332 2.77 26.00 0.94
N LYS A 333 2.64 26.74 2.03
CA LYS A 333 3.63 26.81 3.10
C LYS A 333 3.18 25.96 4.29
N ASP A 334 3.01 24.67 4.04
CA ASP A 334 2.59 23.68 5.03
C ASP A 334 3.77 22.75 5.38
N ASN A 335 4.00 22.54 6.67
CA ASN A 335 5.05 21.69 7.20
C ASN A 335 4.95 20.25 6.70
N LYS A 336 3.72 19.74 6.59
CA LYS A 336 3.48 18.39 6.08
C LYS A 336 3.93 18.27 4.63
N GLU A 337 3.81 19.35 3.84
CA GLU A 337 4.24 19.40 2.46
C GLU A 337 5.77 19.38 2.34
N TYR A 338 6.49 20.17 3.14
CA TYR A 338 7.95 20.13 3.17
C TYR A 338 8.48 18.73 3.49
N LEU A 339 7.90 18.09 4.52
CA LEU A 339 8.25 16.72 4.89
C LEU A 339 7.94 15.73 3.76
N TYR A 340 6.82 15.91 3.06
CA TYR A 340 6.46 15.06 1.93
C TYR A 340 7.41 15.21 0.74
N VAL A 341 7.73 16.45 0.33
CA VAL A 341 8.68 16.73 -0.75
C VAL A 341 10.06 16.17 -0.41
N VAL A 342 10.53 16.37 0.82
CA VAL A 342 11.80 15.82 1.30
C VAL A 342 11.80 14.30 1.34
N SER A 343 10.68 13.66 1.70
CA SER A 343 10.56 12.20 1.64
C SER A 343 10.74 11.66 0.21
N LYS A 344 10.30 12.42 -0.79
CA LYS A 344 10.48 12.08 -2.22
C LYS A 344 11.89 12.35 -2.69
N LEU A 345 12.48 13.47 -2.28
CA LEU A 345 13.90 13.77 -2.54
C LEU A 345 14.82 12.69 -1.96
N TRP A 346 14.54 12.21 -0.74
CA TRP A 346 15.25 11.07 -0.15
C TRP A 346 15.18 9.84 -1.04
N ASN A 347 13.99 9.46 -1.51
CA ASN A 347 13.85 8.29 -2.37
C ASN A 347 14.50 8.45 -3.75
N ASN A 348 14.76 9.68 -4.20
CA ASN A 348 15.44 9.98 -5.46
C ASN A 348 16.99 10.07 -5.33
N LEU A 349 17.54 9.84 -4.13
CA LEU A 349 18.99 9.74 -3.94
C LEU A 349 19.56 8.46 -4.57
N ASN A 350 20.76 8.54 -5.12
CA ASN A 350 21.35 7.44 -5.90
C ASN A 350 21.97 6.36 -5.01
N TYR A 351 22.53 6.75 -3.87
CA TYR A 351 23.33 5.92 -2.99
C TYR A 351 22.77 5.86 -1.57
N LEU A 352 22.50 7.01 -0.93
CA LEU A 352 22.10 7.04 0.48
C LEU A 352 20.76 6.35 0.76
N SER A 353 19.82 6.41 -0.19
CA SER A 353 18.50 5.78 -0.09
C SER A 353 18.36 4.51 -0.93
N ASN A 354 19.46 4.02 -1.51
CA ASN A 354 19.41 2.83 -2.35
C ASN A 354 19.66 1.58 -1.49
N ILE A 355 18.64 0.74 -1.41
CA ILE A 355 18.64 -0.50 -0.61
C ILE A 355 19.77 -1.47 -1.01
N SER A 356 20.25 -1.40 -2.26
CA SER A 356 21.32 -2.26 -2.77
C SER A 356 22.65 -2.04 -2.04
N PHE A 357 22.85 -0.86 -1.45
CA PHE A 357 24.02 -0.52 -0.64
C PHE A 357 23.80 -0.74 0.87
N CYS A 358 22.60 -1.19 1.27
CA CYS A 358 22.29 -1.53 2.66
C CYS A 358 22.51 -3.04 2.91
N LYS A 359 22.98 -3.38 4.13
CA LYS A 359 23.22 -4.79 4.51
C LYS A 359 21.96 -5.66 4.41
N ASN A 360 20.81 -5.10 4.80
CA ASN A 360 19.52 -5.74 4.70
C ASN A 360 18.41 -4.67 4.74
N MET A 361 17.19 -5.11 4.48
CA MET A 361 16.00 -4.26 4.47
C MET A 361 15.70 -3.61 5.84
N GLN A 362 16.01 -4.27 6.96
CA GLN A 362 15.81 -3.70 8.30
C GLN A 362 16.71 -2.48 8.56
N VAL A 363 17.97 -2.53 8.13
CA VAL A 363 18.90 -1.40 8.25
C VAL A 363 18.44 -0.23 7.39
N TYR A 364 18.02 -0.51 6.15
CA TYR A 364 17.46 0.48 5.25
C TYR A 364 16.28 1.22 5.88
N PHE A 365 15.29 0.49 6.41
CA PHE A 365 14.15 1.10 7.09
C PHE A 365 14.57 1.87 8.33
N LYS A 366 15.53 1.37 9.11
CA LYS A 366 16.02 2.09 10.30
C LYS A 366 16.63 3.45 9.94
N ILE A 367 17.42 3.52 8.85
CA ILE A 367 17.96 4.78 8.32
C ILE A 367 16.82 5.72 7.96
N TYR A 368 15.85 5.24 7.17
CA TYR A 368 14.71 6.04 6.74
C TYR A 368 13.88 6.56 7.92
N THR A 369 13.51 5.70 8.87
CA THR A 369 12.71 6.09 10.04
C THR A 369 13.43 7.12 10.91
N ASN A 370 14.73 6.94 11.18
CA ASN A 370 15.48 7.90 12.00
C ASN A 370 15.69 9.23 11.28
N PHE A 371 15.84 9.21 9.95
CA PHE A 371 15.89 10.43 9.15
C PHE A 371 14.58 11.22 9.29
N ILE A 372 13.46 10.52 9.15
CA ILE A 372 12.12 11.12 9.26
C ILE A 372 11.84 11.64 10.67
N GLU A 373 12.21 10.90 11.71
CA GLU A 373 12.11 11.37 13.10
C GLU A 373 12.94 12.63 13.32
N LEU A 374 14.18 12.67 12.83
CA LEU A 374 15.04 13.85 12.89
C LEU A 374 14.39 15.05 12.19
N LEU A 375 13.77 14.87 11.02
CA LEU A 375 13.07 15.96 10.32
C LEU A 375 11.88 16.51 11.12
N ILE A 376 11.13 15.63 11.81
CA ILE A 376 10.02 16.06 12.68
C ILE A 376 10.56 16.86 13.86
N THR A 377 11.66 16.41 14.48
CA THR A 377 12.32 17.14 15.56
C THR A 377 12.80 18.52 15.08
N ILE A 378 13.47 18.57 13.92
CA ILE A 378 13.91 19.82 13.27
C ILE A 378 12.73 20.77 13.03
N GLU A 379 11.60 20.27 12.54
CA GLU A 379 10.43 21.11 12.25
C GLU A 379 9.76 21.62 13.54
N ASN A 380 9.60 20.76 14.54
CA ASN A 380 9.05 21.15 15.84
C ASN A 380 9.91 22.22 16.53
N ASP A 381 11.23 22.10 16.44
CA ASP A 381 12.17 23.09 16.99
C ASP A 381 12.14 24.41 16.19
N PHE A 382 11.97 24.34 14.87
CA PHE A 382 11.80 25.51 14.02
C PHE A 382 10.55 26.32 14.38
N GLU A 383 9.40 25.67 14.61
CA GLU A 383 8.15 26.35 14.95
C GLU A 383 8.17 27.02 16.34
N LYS A 384 8.82 26.38 17.31
CA LYS A 384 8.73 26.82 18.71
C LYS A 384 9.53 28.07 19.01
N ASN A 385 10.44 28.53 18.12
CA ASN A 385 11.27 29.73 18.26
C ASN A 385 11.95 29.87 19.64
N THR A 386 12.07 28.78 20.39
CA THR A 386 12.48 28.73 21.78
C THR A 386 13.77 27.92 21.87
N LYS A 387 14.74 28.47 22.59
CA LYS A 387 16.06 27.89 22.89
C LYS A 387 15.98 26.67 23.83
N ILE A 388 14.93 25.85 23.75
CA ILE A 388 14.71 24.66 24.58
C ILE A 388 14.27 23.54 23.61
N SER A 389 15.10 22.56 23.22
CA SER A 389 16.44 22.18 23.70
C SER A 389 17.38 21.90 22.53
N ASN A 390 18.56 22.54 22.53
CA ASN A 390 19.66 22.15 21.65
C ASN A 390 20.05 20.66 21.84
N ASP A 391 19.59 20.02 22.92
CA ASP A 391 19.99 18.67 23.32
C ASP A 391 19.20 17.56 22.60
N GLU A 392 17.88 17.69 22.39
CA GLU A 392 17.07 16.68 21.68
C GLU A 392 17.46 16.58 20.19
N MET A 393 17.56 17.71 19.49
CA MET A 393 18.03 17.72 18.10
C MET A 393 19.47 17.18 17.98
N VAL A 394 20.36 17.55 18.90
CA VAL A 394 21.74 17.04 18.91
C VAL A 394 21.78 15.53 19.15
N GLU A 395 20.91 15.01 20.03
CA GLU A 395 20.77 13.58 20.26
C GLU A 395 20.24 12.86 19.01
N ASP A 396 19.24 13.42 18.33
CA ASP A 396 18.68 12.86 17.10
C ASP A 396 19.65 12.89 15.93
N VAL A 397 20.41 13.98 15.76
CA VAL A 397 21.51 14.07 14.79
C VAL A 397 22.57 13.02 15.09
N SER A 398 22.94 12.85 16.37
CA SER A 398 23.91 11.83 16.82
C SER A 398 23.40 10.42 16.55
N ARG A 399 22.12 10.16 16.85
CA ARG A 399 21.43 8.88 16.61
C ARG A 399 21.38 8.54 15.12
N PHE A 400 21.05 9.50 14.27
CA PHE A 400 21.05 9.34 12.83
C PHE A 400 22.45 9.06 12.28
N LYS A 401 23.47 9.83 12.67
CA LYS A 401 24.87 9.62 12.30
C LYS A 401 25.37 8.21 12.62
N LYS A 402 25.01 7.68 13.79
CA LYS A 402 25.42 6.34 14.24
C LYS A 402 24.94 5.21 13.32
N LEU A 403 23.88 5.43 12.53
CA LEU A 403 23.39 4.42 11.58
C LEU A 403 24.34 4.18 10.40
N PHE A 404 25.24 5.11 10.14
CA PHE A 404 26.27 5.02 9.11
C PHE A 404 27.60 4.46 9.65
N GLN A 405 27.63 3.99 10.90
CA GLN A 405 28.80 3.33 11.47
C GLN A 405 28.94 1.91 10.95
N HIS A 406 30.16 1.52 10.60
CA HIS A 406 30.43 0.18 10.05
C HIS A 406 31.38 -0.61 10.96
N LYS A 407 31.04 -1.89 11.22
CA LYS A 407 31.94 -2.82 11.91
C LYS A 407 32.79 -3.59 10.90
N ASN A 408 34.09 -3.71 11.14
CA ASN A 408 35.03 -4.43 10.26
C ASN A 408 35.19 -3.87 8.84
N ILE A 409 34.95 -2.57 8.62
CA ILE A 409 35.01 -1.99 7.28
C ILE A 409 36.40 -2.12 6.63
N LYS A 410 37.47 -2.06 7.42
CA LYS A 410 38.86 -2.32 7.01
C LYS A 410 39.12 -3.72 6.43
N VAL A 411 38.26 -4.70 6.73
CA VAL A 411 38.32 -6.05 6.16
C VAL A 411 37.73 -6.08 4.75
N ILE A 412 36.79 -5.18 4.48
CA ILE A 412 36.11 -5.03 3.19
C ILE A 412 36.95 -4.14 2.27
N PHE A 413 37.45 -3.01 2.79
CA PHE A 413 38.20 -2.00 2.05
C PHE A 413 39.61 -1.81 2.64
N PRO A 414 40.67 -2.31 1.97
CA PRO A 414 42.05 -2.19 2.45
C PRO A 414 42.52 -0.75 2.66
N SER A 415 41.96 0.18 1.88
CA SER A 415 42.17 1.64 1.95
C SER A 415 41.71 2.24 3.29
N MET A 416 40.76 1.60 3.98
CA MET A 416 40.20 2.01 5.27
C MET A 416 40.88 1.35 6.48
N LYS A 417 42.12 0.87 6.34
CA LYS A 417 42.87 0.18 7.43
C LYS A 417 42.98 0.94 8.75
N TYR A 418 42.81 2.26 8.73
CA TYR A 418 42.89 3.12 9.91
C TYR A 418 41.52 3.43 10.57
N TYR A 419 40.41 2.91 10.01
CA TYR A 419 39.10 3.01 10.64
C TYR A 419 39.04 2.18 11.93
N LYS A 420 38.50 2.78 12.99
CA LYS A 420 38.11 2.09 14.21
C LYS A 420 36.80 1.33 13.97
N ASN A 421 36.54 0.36 14.85
CA ASN A 421 35.21 -0.22 14.90
C ASN A 421 34.23 0.89 15.30
N GLU A 422 33.14 1.03 14.55
CA GLU A 422 32.11 2.05 14.75
C GLU A 422 32.50 3.47 14.29
N ASP A 423 33.52 3.62 13.44
CA ASP A 423 33.69 4.85 12.65
C ASP A 423 32.58 4.94 11.58
N ILE A 424 32.15 6.16 11.27
CA ILE A 424 31.16 6.46 10.23
C ILE A 424 31.80 6.27 8.85
N ASP A 425 31.16 5.47 8.00
CA ASP A 425 31.53 5.35 6.60
C ASP A 425 30.85 6.45 5.76
N TYR A 426 31.67 7.32 5.18
CA TYR A 426 31.22 8.43 4.34
C TYR A 426 31.20 8.10 2.84
N SER A 427 31.52 6.88 2.42
CA SER A 427 31.66 6.55 1.00
C SER A 427 30.37 6.80 0.21
N LEU A 428 29.20 6.40 0.74
CA LEU A 428 27.91 6.67 0.08
C LEU A 428 27.57 8.16 0.05
N LEU A 429 27.87 8.91 1.12
CA LEU A 429 27.64 10.35 1.17
C LEU A 429 28.52 11.10 0.16
N ILE A 430 29.77 10.68 -0.01
CA ILE A 430 30.69 11.24 -1.01
C ILE A 430 30.18 10.96 -2.42
N LEU A 431 29.79 9.71 -2.71
CA LEU A 431 29.23 9.33 -4.02
C LEU A 431 27.96 10.13 -4.33
N GLU A 432 27.06 10.27 -3.35
CA GLU A 432 25.84 11.05 -3.51
C GLU A 432 26.14 12.50 -3.91
N ASN A 433 27.10 13.14 -3.24
CA ASN A 433 27.53 14.50 -3.56
C ASN A 433 28.15 14.60 -4.96
N MET A 434 28.99 13.63 -5.35
CA MET A 434 29.63 13.59 -6.65
C MET A 434 28.63 13.37 -7.79
N THR A 435 27.57 12.60 -7.59
CA THR A 435 26.59 12.31 -8.64
C THR A 435 25.39 13.24 -8.66
N SER A 436 25.14 13.98 -7.59
CA SER A 436 24.00 14.91 -7.52
C SER A 436 24.31 16.29 -8.10
N ASN A 437 25.58 16.67 -8.24
CA ASN A 437 25.98 17.99 -8.72
C ASN A 437 27.06 17.88 -9.82
N GLU A 438 26.72 18.33 -11.03
CA GLU A 438 27.60 18.26 -12.20
C GLU A 438 28.89 19.06 -12.02
N GLU A 439 28.83 20.24 -11.40
CA GLU A 439 30.04 21.03 -11.12
C GLU A 439 30.98 20.31 -10.16
N VAL A 440 30.43 19.61 -9.17
CA VAL A 440 31.21 18.80 -8.23
C VAL A 440 31.84 17.63 -8.96
N TYR A 441 31.07 16.94 -9.80
CA TYR A 441 31.55 15.83 -10.62
C TYR A 441 32.75 16.24 -11.50
N GLU A 442 32.60 17.34 -12.24
CA GLU A 442 33.65 17.87 -13.11
C GLU A 442 34.87 18.27 -12.30
N TYR A 443 34.68 19.03 -11.21
CA TYR A 443 35.77 19.45 -10.33
C TYR A 443 36.58 18.27 -9.78
N VAL A 444 35.91 17.19 -9.39
CA VAL A 444 36.56 15.96 -8.91
C VAL A 444 37.41 15.34 -10.00
N ASN A 445 36.86 15.19 -11.21
CA ASN A 445 37.57 14.60 -12.34
C ASN A 445 38.78 15.42 -12.79
N GLU A 446 38.67 16.75 -12.79
CA GLU A 446 39.77 17.66 -13.07
C GLU A 446 40.85 17.59 -11.99
N THR A 447 40.46 17.72 -10.72
CA THR A 447 41.39 17.68 -9.57
C THR A 447 42.14 16.35 -9.52
N MET A 448 41.52 15.25 -9.93
CA MET A 448 42.15 13.94 -9.97
C MET A 448 43.22 13.80 -11.06
N LYS A 449 43.20 14.64 -12.11
CA LYS A 449 44.20 14.64 -13.20
C LYS A 449 45.43 15.51 -12.89
N GLU A 450 45.35 16.38 -11.88
CA GLU A 450 46.45 17.30 -11.54
C GLU A 450 47.71 16.57 -11.05
N GLU A 451 48.89 17.11 -11.35
CA GLU A 451 50.18 16.53 -10.93
C GLU A 451 50.62 16.93 -9.50
N ILE A 452 49.73 16.78 -8.52
CA ILE A 452 50.02 17.01 -7.09
C ILE A 452 49.88 15.72 -6.26
N SER A 453 50.26 15.74 -4.98
CA SER A 453 50.14 14.55 -4.13
C SER A 453 48.68 14.09 -3.99
N LEU A 454 48.44 12.77 -3.89
CA LEU A 454 47.08 12.23 -3.82
C LEU A 454 46.29 12.77 -2.63
N ASN A 455 46.95 12.96 -1.48
CA ASN A 455 46.30 13.52 -0.30
C ASN A 455 45.90 14.99 -0.51
N ASP A 456 46.70 15.77 -1.24
CA ASP A 456 46.35 17.16 -1.56
C ASP A 456 45.15 17.22 -2.52
N ARG A 457 45.06 16.30 -3.49
CA ARG A 457 43.88 16.16 -4.36
C ARG A 457 42.63 15.83 -3.53
N PHE A 458 42.74 14.87 -2.63
CA PHE A 458 41.64 14.50 -1.73
C PHE A 458 41.20 15.66 -0.84
N ASP A 459 42.14 16.38 -0.24
CA ASP A 459 41.80 17.53 0.60
C ASP A 459 41.13 18.65 -0.20
N ARG A 460 41.53 18.88 -1.46
CA ARG A 460 40.84 19.83 -2.35
C ARG A 460 39.41 19.41 -2.67
N ILE A 461 39.21 18.15 -3.05
CA ILE A 461 37.88 17.58 -3.31
C ILE A 461 36.99 17.70 -2.08
N LEU A 462 37.48 17.27 -0.92
CA LEU A 462 36.71 17.28 0.33
C LEU A 462 36.40 18.70 0.79
N LYS A 463 37.31 19.66 0.62
CA LYS A 463 37.04 21.08 0.88
C LYS A 463 35.97 21.65 -0.06
N LYS A 464 35.93 21.24 -1.33
CA LYS A 464 34.87 21.66 -2.27
C LYS A 464 33.51 21.12 -1.86
N ILE A 465 33.43 19.85 -1.44
CA ILE A 465 32.16 19.17 -1.12
C ILE A 465 31.64 19.56 0.28
N PHE A 466 32.48 19.39 1.31
CA PHE A 466 32.04 19.48 2.72
C PHE A 466 32.58 20.71 3.46
N LYS A 467 33.40 21.55 2.81
CA LYS A 467 34.12 22.67 3.45
C LYS A 467 35.03 22.26 4.63
N THR A 468 35.28 20.97 4.79
CA THR A 468 36.08 20.37 5.87
C THR A 468 36.84 19.16 5.35
N THR A 469 37.87 18.75 6.08
CA THR A 469 38.63 17.53 5.78
C THR A 469 38.87 16.74 7.06
N SER A 470 38.90 15.42 6.94
CA SER A 470 39.24 14.52 8.05
C SER A 470 39.96 13.28 7.52
N PRO A 471 40.75 12.58 8.35
CA PRO A 471 41.31 11.29 7.97
C PRO A 471 40.25 10.30 7.49
N GLN A 472 39.08 10.24 8.16
CA GLN A 472 37.96 9.39 7.78
C GLN A 472 37.47 9.70 6.37
N LEU A 473 37.23 10.98 6.07
CA LEU A 473 36.79 11.42 4.74
C LEU A 473 37.80 11.08 3.64
N ARG A 474 39.10 11.28 3.88
CA ARG A 474 40.16 10.91 2.92
C ARG A 474 40.19 9.41 2.64
N HIS A 475 40.02 8.61 3.69
CA HIS A 475 40.00 7.16 3.56
C HIS A 475 38.74 6.66 2.86
N SER A 476 37.55 7.23 3.12
CA SER A 476 36.32 6.92 2.36
C SER A 476 36.45 7.30 0.88
N LEU A 477 37.02 8.48 0.60
CA LEU A 477 37.32 8.89 -0.78
C LEU A 477 38.35 7.97 -1.44
N GLY A 478 39.37 7.55 -0.68
CA GLY A 478 40.35 6.55 -1.11
C GLY A 478 39.72 5.20 -1.44
N ALA A 479 38.75 4.75 -0.64
CA ALA A 479 38.00 3.50 -0.82
C ALA A 479 37.02 3.53 -1.98
N ILE A 480 36.71 4.69 -2.52
CA ILE A 480 36.00 4.76 -3.80
C ILE A 480 36.99 4.38 -4.91
N ARG A 481 38.23 4.87 -4.88
CA ARG A 481 39.18 4.83 -6.00
C ARG A 481 39.81 3.47 -6.39
N SER A 482 40.04 2.51 -5.48
CA SER A 482 41.17 1.55 -5.63
C SER A 482 40.93 0.23 -6.38
N GLY A 483 39.69 -0.20 -6.69
CA GLY A 483 39.36 -1.53 -7.26
C GLY A 483 39.77 -2.73 -6.36
N ARG A 484 39.28 -3.98 -6.45
CA ARG A 484 38.26 -4.69 -7.26
C ARG A 484 36.92 -4.88 -6.52
N LYS A 485 36.67 -4.10 -5.46
CA LYS A 485 35.38 -4.00 -4.73
C LYS A 485 34.97 -2.53 -4.50
N GLU A 486 35.53 -1.62 -5.29
CA GLU A 486 35.49 -0.16 -5.12
C GLU A 486 35.15 0.50 -6.47
N ILE A 487 34.44 1.65 -6.48
CA ILE A 487 33.98 2.36 -7.69
C ILE A 487 35.10 3.24 -8.25
N ASN A 488 35.75 2.82 -9.34
CA ASN A 488 36.78 3.64 -9.97
C ASN A 488 36.23 5.02 -10.38
N LEU A 489 36.80 6.08 -9.79
CA LEU A 489 36.40 7.47 -10.02
C LEU A 489 36.53 7.88 -11.50
N SER A 490 37.41 7.24 -12.28
CA SER A 490 37.54 7.50 -13.73
C SER A 490 36.44 6.84 -14.58
N THR A 491 35.61 6.00 -14.00
CA THR A 491 34.50 5.29 -14.66
C THR A 491 33.19 5.45 -13.89
N ILE A 492 33.05 6.50 -13.07
CA ILE A 492 31.74 6.85 -12.53
C ILE A 492 30.83 7.13 -13.74
N SER A 493 29.85 6.25 -13.96
CA SER A 493 28.80 6.50 -14.93
C SER A 493 27.95 7.64 -14.41
N LYS A 494 27.60 8.58 -15.30
CA LYS A 494 26.56 9.59 -15.08
C LYS A 494 25.19 8.87 -15.11
N GLU A 495 24.99 7.86 -14.26
CA GLU A 495 23.70 7.19 -14.14
C GLU A 495 22.77 8.12 -13.37
N GLY A 496 21.84 8.73 -14.10
CA GLY A 496 20.80 9.61 -13.57
C GLY A 496 21.04 11.10 -13.85
N PHE A 497 20.95 11.49 -15.12
CA PHE A 497 20.12 12.63 -15.53
C PHE A 497 18.96 12.08 -16.36
#